data_AF-A0A938NLQ3-F1
#
_entry.id   AF-A0A938NLQ3-F1
#
_cell.length_a   1.000
_cell.length_b   1.000
_cell.length_c   1.000
_cell.angle_alpha   90.00
_cell.angle_beta   90.00
_cell.angle_gamma   90.00
#
_symmetry.space_group_name_H-M   'P 1'
#
loop_
_entity.id
_entity.type
_entity.pdbx_description
1 polymer ?
#
loop_
_entity_poly.entity_id
_entity_poly.type
_entity_poly.pdbx_seq_one_letter_code
_entity_poly.pdbx_strand_id
1 'polypeptide(L)'
;MLNELPLVSVIIPAYDNAPFIKFALESLFQQTYPQEKIEIIVIDDGSTDNTNEILNEYRKKIIYVHQENKGVASARNRGMSLAKGEVIIFLDADDMWHEEKIQKVIDKFRDKQNIGMVYHPIELIDT
;
A
#
# COMPACT_ATOMS: atom_id res chain seq x y z
N MET A 1 -15.38 18.46 8.46
CA MET A 1 -15.03 17.16 9.08
C MET A 1 -15.32 16.08 8.04
N LEU A 2 -14.47 15.06 7.94
CA LEU A 2 -14.76 13.87 7.13
C LEU A 2 -15.95 13.14 7.78
N ASN A 3 -17.17 13.42 7.28
CA ASN A 3 -18.40 12.80 7.78
C ASN A 3 -18.55 11.35 7.29
N GLU A 4 -17.77 10.95 6.27
CA GLU A 4 -17.65 9.59 5.77
C GLU A 4 -16.21 9.11 5.84
N LEU A 5 -16.00 7.79 5.89
CA LEU A 5 -14.68 7.19 5.81
C LEU A 5 -14.05 7.49 4.43
N PRO A 6 -12.85 8.12 4.39
CA PRO A 6 -12.20 8.48 3.13
C PRO A 6 -11.75 7.23 2.36
N LEU A 7 -11.63 7.35 1.04
CA LEU A 7 -10.91 6.36 0.25
C LEU A 7 -9.41 6.46 0.57
N VAL A 8 -8.76 5.32 0.81
CA VAL A 8 -7.33 5.22 1.06
C VAL A 8 -6.65 4.55 -0.12
N SER A 9 -5.63 5.19 -0.69
CA SER A 9 -4.78 4.58 -1.71
C SER A 9 -3.49 4.08 -1.06
N VAL A 10 -3.30 2.77 -1.06
CA VAL A 10 -2.07 2.12 -0.64
C VAL A 10 -1.20 1.88 -1.87
N ILE A 11 0.02 2.41 -1.84
CA ILE A 11 0.98 2.28 -2.94
C ILE A 11 2.10 1.34 -2.49
N ILE A 12 2.29 0.27 -3.26
CA ILE A 12 3.36 -0.72 -3.07
C ILE A 12 4.33 -0.63 -4.25
N PRO A 13 5.51 -0.01 -4.09
CA PRO A 13 6.60 -0.18 -5.03
C PRO A 13 7.22 -1.57 -4.85
N ALA A 14 7.35 -2.35 -5.93
CA ALA A 14 7.92 -3.69 -5.90
C ALA A 14 9.05 -3.81 -6.93
N TYR A 15 10.16 -4.43 -6.54
CA TYR A 15 11.25 -4.81 -7.42
C TYR A 15 11.94 -6.05 -6.85
N ASP A 16 11.78 -7.19 -7.51
CA ASP A 16 12.33 -8.48 -7.09
C ASP A 16 11.93 -8.88 -5.64
N ASN A 17 10.64 -8.74 -5.32
CA ASN A 17 10.06 -9.01 -4.00
C ASN A 17 9.24 -10.32 -3.95
N ALA A 18 9.48 -11.30 -4.83
CA ALA A 18 8.70 -12.53 -4.88
C ALA A 18 8.56 -13.26 -3.53
N PRO A 19 9.58 -13.32 -2.65
CA PRO A 19 9.45 -13.98 -1.36
C PRO A 19 8.44 -13.31 -0.41
N PHE A 20 8.21 -11.99 -0.56
CA PHE A 20 7.55 -11.19 0.48
C PHE A 20 6.25 -10.51 0.06
N ILE A 21 6.11 -10.18 -1.23
CA ILE A 21 4.99 -9.38 -1.76
C ILE A 21 3.60 -9.94 -1.42
N LYS A 22 3.50 -11.27 -1.27
CA LYS A 22 2.28 -11.92 -0.82
C LYS A 22 1.90 -11.50 0.60
N PHE A 23 2.84 -11.44 1.53
CA PHE A 23 2.54 -11.03 2.91
C PHE A 23 2.08 -9.58 2.98
N ALA A 24 2.71 -8.69 2.20
CA ALA A 24 2.28 -7.30 2.06
C ALA A 24 0.80 -7.23 1.63
N LEU A 25 0.42 -7.92 0.55
CA LEU A 25 -0.95 -7.93 0.04
C LEU A 25 -1.96 -8.57 1.00
N GLU A 26 -1.64 -9.74 1.57
CA GLU A 26 -2.54 -10.41 2.52
C GLU A 26 -2.79 -9.54 3.77
N SER A 27 -1.79 -8.78 4.24
CA SER A 27 -1.98 -7.84 5.35
C SER A 27 -2.94 -6.69 5.04
N LEU A 28 -3.06 -6.29 3.76
CA LEU A 28 -4.03 -5.30 3.31
C LEU A 28 -5.45 -5.88 3.25
N PHE A 29 -5.59 -7.13 2.80
CA PHE A 29 -6.89 -7.80 2.76
C PHE A 29 -7.45 -8.16 4.15
N GLN A 30 -6.59 -8.15 5.17
CA GLN A 30 -6.96 -8.37 6.56
C GLN A 30 -7.20 -7.07 7.34
N GLN A 31 -7.15 -5.90 6.68
CA GLN A 31 -7.43 -4.64 7.35
C GLN A 31 -8.88 -4.58 7.86
N THR A 32 -9.06 -4.09 9.08
CA THR A 32 -10.40 -3.83 9.67
C THR A 32 -11.12 -2.65 9.03
N TYR A 33 -10.39 -1.84 8.26
CA TYR A 33 -10.97 -0.76 7.46
C TYR A 33 -11.82 -1.34 6.32
N PRO A 34 -12.95 -0.70 5.93
CA PRO A 34 -13.81 -1.24 4.87
C PRO A 34 -13.04 -1.47 3.56
N GLN A 35 -13.06 -2.70 3.06
CA GLN A 35 -12.21 -3.13 1.94
C GLN A 35 -12.54 -2.37 0.64
N GLU A 36 -13.80 -1.97 0.44
CA GLU A 36 -14.25 -1.12 -0.65
C GLU A 36 -13.73 0.32 -0.58
N LYS A 37 -13.15 0.71 0.56
CA LYS A 37 -12.48 2.00 0.79
C LYS A 37 -10.95 1.89 0.77
N ILE A 38 -10.41 0.75 0.30
CA ILE A 38 -8.98 0.55 0.10
C ILE A 38 -8.71 0.35 -1.39
N GLU A 39 -7.97 1.27 -2.00
CA GLU A 39 -7.41 1.14 -3.33
C GLU A 39 -5.96 0.67 -3.20
N ILE A 40 -5.63 -0.51 -3.75
CA ILE A 40 -4.27 -1.06 -3.68
C ILE A 40 -3.62 -0.91 -5.04
N ILE A 41 -2.52 -0.17 -5.11
CA ILE A 41 -1.76 0.12 -6.33
C ILE A 41 -0.38 -0.50 -6.19
N VAL A 42 -0.08 -1.49 -7.01
CA VAL A 42 1.25 -2.11 -7.07
C VAL A 42 1.98 -1.63 -8.31
N ILE A 43 3.13 -1.00 -8.09
CA ILE A 43 4.04 -0.58 -9.15
C ILE A 43 5.21 -1.56 -9.18
N ASP A 44 5.18 -2.48 -10.14
CA ASP A 44 6.28 -3.39 -10.42
C ASP A 44 7.33 -2.64 -11.26
N ASP A 45 8.44 -2.28 -10.61
CA ASP A 45 9.52 -1.45 -11.14
C ASP A 45 10.56 -2.31 -11.87
N GLY A 46 10.07 -3.18 -12.75
CA GLY A 46 10.89 -3.99 -13.65
C GLY A 46 11.48 -5.22 -12.99
N SER A 47 10.69 -5.93 -12.16
CA SER A 47 11.11 -7.17 -11.55
C SER A 47 11.52 -8.21 -12.60
N THR A 48 12.57 -8.96 -12.27
CA THR A 48 13.16 -10.05 -13.05
C THR A 48 12.97 -11.41 -12.39
N ASP A 49 12.54 -11.43 -11.13
CA ASP A 49 12.09 -12.63 -10.42
C ASP A 49 10.60 -12.95 -10.67
N ASN A 50 10.05 -13.88 -9.88
CA ASN A 50 8.65 -14.32 -10.00
C ASN A 50 7.61 -13.36 -9.39
N THR A 51 7.96 -12.09 -9.12
CA THR A 51 7.04 -11.10 -8.53
C THR A 51 5.82 -10.90 -9.41
N ASN A 52 6.00 -10.81 -10.73
CA ASN A 52 4.90 -10.60 -11.68
C ASN A 52 3.87 -11.74 -11.61
N GLU A 53 4.36 -12.98 -11.63
CA GLU A 53 3.58 -14.21 -11.60
C GLU A 53 2.75 -14.30 -10.33
N ILE A 54 3.35 -14.03 -9.17
CA ILE A 54 2.63 -14.01 -7.88
C ILE A 54 1.54 -12.94 -7.91
N LEU A 55 1.86 -11.73 -8.37
CA LEU A 55 0.88 -10.65 -8.47
C LEU A 55 -0.26 -10.95 -9.47
N ASN A 56 -0.06 -11.88 -10.41
CA ASN A 56 -1.08 -12.26 -11.38
C ASN A 56 -2.33 -12.84 -10.71
N GLU A 57 -2.15 -13.57 -9.60
CA GLU A 57 -3.25 -14.11 -8.78
C GLU A 57 -4.12 -13.01 -8.15
N TYR A 58 -3.55 -11.81 -7.98
CA TYR A 58 -4.17 -10.67 -7.30
C TYR A 58 -4.74 -9.61 -8.25
N ARG A 59 -4.61 -9.76 -9.57
CA ARG A 59 -4.98 -8.74 -10.60
C ARG A 59 -6.42 -8.23 -10.49
N LYS A 60 -7.34 -9.01 -9.92
CA LYS A 60 -8.74 -8.60 -9.69
C LYS A 60 -8.94 -7.73 -8.45
N LYS A 61 -7.97 -7.73 -7.53
CA LYS A 61 -8.00 -7.02 -6.25
C LYS A 61 -7.07 -5.81 -6.21
N ILE A 62 -6.12 -5.70 -7.14
CA ILE A 62 -5.11 -4.64 -7.18
C ILE A 62 -5.12 -3.93 -8.52
N ILE A 63 -4.69 -2.67 -8.51
CA ILE A 63 -4.26 -1.95 -9.70
C ILE A 63 -2.78 -2.26 -9.90
N TYR A 64 -2.47 -3.13 -10.86
CA TYR A 64 -1.10 -3.50 -11.19
C TYR A 64 -0.58 -2.65 -12.36
N VAL A 65 0.61 -2.08 -12.20
CA VAL A 65 1.31 -1.35 -13.26
C VAL A 65 2.77 -1.79 -13.30
N HIS A 66 3.20 -2.23 -14.47
CA HIS A 66 4.60 -2.49 -14.76
C HIS A 66 5.28 -1.25 -15.34
N GLN A 67 6.54 -1.01 -14.97
CA GLN A 67 7.44 -0.06 -15.62
C GLN A 67 8.86 -0.64 -15.70
N GLU A 68 9.68 -0.14 -16.62
CA GLU A 68 11.13 -0.38 -16.54
C GLU A 68 11.69 0.21 -15.25
N ASN A 69 12.70 -0.45 -14.65
CA ASN A 69 13.28 -0.05 -13.37
C ASN A 69 13.77 1.41 -13.41
N LYS A 70 13.15 2.25 -12.57
CA LYS A 70 13.46 3.68 -12.41
C LYS A 70 13.67 4.07 -10.94
N GLY A 71 13.73 3.08 -10.05
CA GLY A 71 13.91 3.23 -8.62
C GLY A 71 12.60 3.53 -7.86
N VAL A 72 12.64 3.22 -6.57
CA VAL A 72 11.51 3.30 -5.63
C VAL A 72 10.79 4.66 -5.63
N ALA A 73 11.51 5.77 -5.76
CA ALA A 73 10.91 7.09 -5.80
C ALA A 73 10.07 7.31 -7.06
N SER A 74 10.55 6.85 -8.22
CA SER A 74 9.79 6.88 -9.48
C SER A 74 8.55 5.99 -9.37
N ALA A 75 8.69 4.80 -8.81
CA ALA A 75 7.57 3.88 -8.57
C ALA A 75 6.50 4.51 -7.65
N ARG A 76 6.88 5.08 -6.50
CA ARG A 76 5.96 5.79 -5.61
C ARG A 76 5.27 6.96 -6.30
N ASN A 77 6.01 7.78 -7.05
CA ASN A 77 5.44 8.90 -7.82
C ASN A 77 4.43 8.42 -8.86
N ARG A 78 4.72 7.32 -9.56
CA ARG A 78 3.79 6.72 -10.52
C ARG A 78 2.52 6.24 -9.81
N GLY A 79 2.65 5.56 -8.68
CA GLY A 79 1.52 5.14 -7.85
C GLY A 79 0.66 6.33 -7.39
N MET A 80 1.30 7.41 -6.92
CA MET A 80 0.58 8.62 -6.49
C MET A 80 -0.19 9.27 -7.63
N SER A 81 0.35 9.25 -8.87
CA SER A 81 -0.37 9.79 -10.04
C SER A 81 -1.62 9.00 -10.42
N LEU A 82 -1.75 7.76 -9.95
CA LEU A 82 -2.88 6.87 -10.21
C LEU A 82 -3.87 6.83 -9.04
N ALA A 83 -3.42 7.22 -7.85
CA ALA A 83 -4.18 7.21 -6.61
C ALA A 83 -5.42 8.10 -6.70
N LYS A 84 -6.56 7.57 -6.21
CA LYS A 84 -7.84 8.29 -6.11
C LYS A 84 -8.25 8.59 -4.66
N GLY A 85 -7.55 8.00 -3.71
CA GLY A 85 -7.79 8.16 -2.28
C GLY A 85 -7.43 9.55 -1.78
N GLU A 86 -8.17 9.99 -0.77
CA GLU A 86 -7.90 11.25 -0.07
C GLU A 86 -6.66 11.13 0.83
N VAL A 87 -6.35 9.90 1.27
CA VAL A 87 -5.16 9.57 2.04
C VAL A 87 -4.31 8.57 1.28
N ILE A 88 -3.02 8.90 1.14
CA ILE A 88 -2.02 8.04 0.51
C ILE A 88 -1.17 7.41 1.61
N ILE A 89 -0.97 6.10 1.53
CA ILE A 89 -0.08 5.35 2.43
C ILE A 89 0.87 4.49 1.60
N PHE A 90 2.15 4.52 1.93
CA PHE A 90 3.14 3.64 1.30
C PHE A 90 3.33 2.39 2.15
N LEU A 91 3.27 1.22 1.52
CA LEU A 91 3.65 -0.07 2.08
C LEU A 91 4.81 -0.60 1.25
N ASP A 92 5.95 -0.90 1.88
CA ASP A 92 7.06 -1.54 1.17
C ASP A 92 6.73 -3.01 0.90
N ALA A 93 7.20 -3.52 -0.24
CA ALA A 93 6.83 -4.83 -0.76
C ALA A 93 7.33 -6.02 0.09
N ASP A 94 8.25 -5.77 1.01
CA ASP A 94 8.80 -6.70 1.99
C ASP A 94 8.28 -6.51 3.42
N ASP A 95 7.37 -5.55 3.64
CA ASP A 95 6.71 -5.30 4.91
C ASP A 95 5.29 -5.89 4.97
N MET A 96 4.74 -5.96 6.18
CA MET A 96 3.32 -6.24 6.42
C MET A 96 2.76 -5.37 7.54
N TRP A 97 1.44 -5.17 7.56
CA TRP A 97 0.79 -4.34 8.57
C TRP A 97 -0.09 -5.14 9.53
N HIS A 98 -0.19 -4.66 10.77
CA HIS A 98 -1.25 -5.10 11.67
C HIS A 98 -2.64 -4.75 11.10
N GLU A 99 -3.65 -5.56 11.43
CA GLU A 99 -5.02 -5.47 10.91
C GLU A 99 -5.69 -4.09 11.12
N GLU A 100 -5.31 -3.34 12.16
CA GLU A 100 -5.91 -2.05 12.49
C GLU A 100 -5.14 -0.84 11.93
N LYS A 101 -4.10 -1.06 11.11
CA LYS A 101 -3.17 -0.01 10.67
C LYS A 101 -3.88 1.15 9.99
N ILE A 102 -4.69 0.89 8.97
CA ILE A 102 -5.37 1.95 8.19
C ILE A 102 -6.38 2.69 9.07
N GLN A 103 -7.18 1.95 9.86
CA GLN A 103 -8.15 2.56 10.77
C GLN A 103 -7.49 3.55 11.73
N LYS A 104 -6.37 3.15 12.38
CA LYS A 104 -5.62 4.01 13.29
C LYS A 104 -5.05 5.25 12.61
N VAL A 105 -4.58 5.14 11.36
CA VAL A 105 -4.12 6.30 10.56
C VAL A 105 -5.27 7.28 10.35
N ILE A 106 -6.42 6.78 9.87
CA ILE A 106 -7.59 7.60 9.54
C ILE A 106 -8.16 8.28 10.78
N ASP A 107 -8.24 7.59 11.91
CA ASP A 107 -8.72 8.19 13.15
C ASP A 107 -7.86 9.39 13.58
N LYS A 108 -6.53 9.34 13.38
CA LYS A 108 -5.67 10.50 13.66
C LYS A 108 -5.97 11.70 12.77
N PHE A 109 -6.18 11.49 11.47
CA PHE A 109 -6.58 12.57 10.57
C PHE A 109 -7.97 13.14 10.88
N ARG A 110 -8.87 12.35 11.48
CA ARG A 110 -10.22 12.79 11.87
C ARG A 110 -10.25 13.52 13.21
N ASP A 111 -9.46 13.07 14.18
CA ASP A 111 -9.43 13.61 15.55
C ASP A 111 -8.86 15.04 15.63
N LYS A 112 -7.99 15.41 14.69
CA LYS A 112 -7.29 16.70 14.73
C LYS A 112 -7.41 17.43 13.41
N GLN A 113 -7.84 18.68 13.47
CA GLN A 113 -7.74 19.58 12.32
C GLN A 113 -6.25 19.89 12.07
N ASN A 114 -5.83 19.88 10.80
CA ASN A 114 -4.51 20.28 10.32
C ASN A 114 -3.34 19.29 10.57
N ILE A 115 -3.57 17.98 10.39
CA ILE A 115 -2.47 16.99 10.26
C ILE A 115 -2.09 16.84 8.79
N GLY A 116 -0.80 16.98 8.47
CA GLY A 116 -0.26 16.71 7.12
C GLY A 116 0.30 15.30 6.92
N MET A 117 0.73 14.61 7.99
CA MET A 117 1.32 13.27 7.91
C MET A 117 1.17 12.51 9.23
N VAL A 118 0.98 11.19 9.15
CA VAL A 118 0.96 10.27 10.29
C VAL A 118 1.97 9.15 10.03
N TYR A 119 2.84 8.87 11.00
CA TYR A 119 3.78 7.76 10.98
C TYR A 119 3.61 6.90 12.23
N HIS A 120 4.18 5.69 12.22
CA HIS A 120 4.01 4.72 13.29
C HIS A 120 5.36 4.08 13.64
N PRO A 121 5.51 3.56 14.86
CA PRO A 121 6.60 2.64 15.19
C PRO A 121 6.58 1.42 14.28
N ILE A 122 7.75 0.79 14.12
CA ILE A 122 7.95 -0.43 13.35
C ILE A 122 8.37 -1.52 14.33
N GLU A 123 7.86 -2.73 14.13
CA GLU A 123 8.33 -3.94 14.79
C GLU A 123 9.23 -4.71 13.82
N LEU A 124 10.39 -5.17 14.30
CA LEU A 124 11.33 -5.93 13.48
C LEU A 124 10.94 -7.41 13.52
N ILE A 125 10.92 -8.03 12.34
CA ILE A 125 10.68 -9.46 12.17
C ILE A 125 12.04 -10.13 11.91
N ASP A 126 12.23 -11.34 12.45
CA ASP A 126 13.44 -12.18 12.26
C ASP A 126 14.76 -11.54 12.75
N THR A 127 14.76 -11.04 13.99
CA THR A 127 15.96 -10.51 14.68
C THR A 127 16.84 -11.58 15.32
#